data_AF-A0A942AZ01-F1
#
_entry.id   AF-A0A942AZ01-F1
#
_cell.length_a   1.000
_cell.length_b   1.000
_cell.length_c   1.000
_cell.angle_alpha   90.00
_cell.angle_beta   90.00
_cell.angle_gamma   90.00
#
_symmetry.space_group_name_H-M   'P 1'
#
loop_
_entity.id
_entity.type
_entity.pdbx_description
1 polymer ?
#
loop_
_entity_poly.entity_id
_entity_poly.type
_entity_poly.pdbx_seq_one_letter_code
_entity_poly.pdbx_strand_id
1 'polypeptide(L)'
;FDSFKMTKKAMLSQSDPLEMIFSNELKGNLKNTTGELSDDELRLSERKYLGFNIQYDLFKNMEYMQKKYNAIPFSKRAINYNSKIIVMLSNLKEIKTKKGDLMVLGSAFDGKTSLKLVIFPNSYSKIKNKIKADELYLSVGKLSKSNVTNEYEYQLDDIIEKIR
;
A
#
# COMPACT_ATOMS: atom_id res chain seq x y z
N PHE A 1 21.46 -5.75 11.74
CA PHE A 1 22.35 -5.31 10.64
C PHE A 1 23.24 -4.17 11.13
N ASP A 2 22.70 -3.05 11.60
CA ASP A 2 23.49 -1.91 12.14
C ASP A 2 24.38 -2.27 13.35
N SER A 3 23.97 -3.27 14.15
CA SER A 3 24.75 -3.79 15.27
C SER A 3 26.06 -4.47 14.85
N PHE A 4 26.21 -4.88 13.58
CA PHE A 4 27.37 -5.60 13.08
C PHE A 4 28.39 -4.70 12.36
N LYS A 5 28.14 -3.38 12.27
CA LYS A 5 29.00 -2.40 11.56
C LYS A 5 29.33 -2.77 10.10
N MET A 6 28.49 -3.56 9.44
CA MET A 6 28.63 -3.98 8.04
C MET A 6 27.41 -3.53 7.24
N THR A 7 27.59 -3.28 5.94
CA THR A 7 26.47 -2.96 5.03
C THR A 7 25.58 -4.20 4.82
N LYS A 8 24.28 -4.00 4.54
CA LYS A 8 23.36 -5.13 4.29
C LYS A 8 23.81 -5.95 3.07
N LYS A 9 24.35 -5.27 2.05
CA LYS A 9 24.92 -5.87 0.85
C LYS A 9 26.09 -6.82 1.18
N ALA A 10 27.02 -6.36 2.01
CA ALA A 10 28.18 -7.17 2.42
C ALA A 10 27.73 -8.43 3.19
N MET A 11 26.75 -8.30 4.09
CA MET A 11 26.23 -9.44 4.85
C MET A 11 25.51 -10.47 3.96
N LEU A 12 24.70 -10.02 2.98
CA LEU A 12 24.02 -10.92 2.05
C LEU A 12 24.98 -11.66 1.11
N SER A 13 26.06 -11.00 0.68
CA SER A 13 27.09 -11.68 -0.13
C SER A 13 27.88 -12.73 0.66
N GLN A 14 27.83 -12.69 1.99
CA GLN A 14 28.58 -13.57 2.89
C GLN A 14 27.70 -14.64 3.55
N SER A 15 26.42 -14.76 3.18
CA SER A 15 25.53 -15.76 3.76
C SER A 15 25.73 -17.19 3.23
N ASP A 16 26.68 -17.39 2.31
CA ASP A 16 27.12 -18.73 1.94
C ASP A 16 28.07 -19.27 3.03
N PRO A 17 27.71 -20.36 3.74
CA PRO A 17 28.53 -20.90 4.82
C PRO A 17 29.96 -21.25 4.40
N LEU A 18 30.18 -21.62 3.14
CA LEU A 18 31.50 -21.98 2.63
C LEU A 18 32.40 -20.74 2.52
N GLU A 19 31.90 -19.65 1.95
CA GLU A 19 32.63 -18.38 1.82
C GLU A 19 33.02 -17.80 3.19
N MET A 20 32.13 -17.94 4.18
CA MET A 20 32.42 -17.49 5.54
C MET A 20 33.56 -18.28 6.18
N ILE A 21 33.61 -19.61 5.97
CA ILE A 21 34.71 -20.47 6.44
C ILE A 21 36.03 -20.10 5.74
N PHE A 22 36.01 -19.91 4.41
CA PHE A 22 37.20 -19.52 3.66
C PHE A 22 37.75 -18.14 4.08
N SER A 23 36.88 -17.18 4.38
CA SER A 23 37.30 -15.85 4.81
C SER A 23 37.98 -15.84 6.18
N ASN A 24 37.51 -16.66 7.13
CA ASN A 24 38.08 -16.79 8.48
C ASN A 24 39.44 -17.50 8.46
N GLU A 25 39.60 -18.53 7.63
CA GLU A 25 40.84 -19.30 7.49
C GLU A 25 41.94 -18.49 6.78
N LEU A 26 41.60 -17.64 5.81
CA LEU A 26 42.59 -16.99 4.93
C LEU A 26 43.15 -15.65 5.45
N LYS A 27 42.76 -15.14 6.62
CA LYS A 27 43.08 -13.75 7.07
C LYS A 27 42.89 -12.72 5.94
N GLY A 28 41.98 -13.00 5.01
CA GLY A 28 41.78 -12.18 3.83
C GLY A 28 41.03 -10.94 4.23
N ASN A 29 41.60 -9.77 3.95
CA ASN A 29 40.88 -8.51 4.14
C ASN A 29 39.51 -8.62 3.48
N LEU A 30 38.48 -8.43 4.31
CA LEU A 30 37.08 -8.43 3.92
C LEU A 30 36.96 -7.70 2.59
N LYS A 31 36.42 -8.38 1.59
CA LYS A 31 36.07 -7.75 0.32
C LYS A 31 34.98 -6.74 0.65
N ASN A 32 35.38 -5.49 0.90
CA ASN A 32 34.45 -4.40 1.12
C ASN A 32 33.70 -4.22 -0.19
N THR A 33 32.54 -4.87 -0.31
CA THR A 33 31.58 -4.56 -1.35
C THR A 33 31.12 -3.13 -1.05
N THR A 34 31.83 -2.15 -1.60
CA THR A 34 31.58 -0.74 -1.35
C THR A 34 30.21 -0.39 -1.91
N GLY A 35 29.28 -0.03 -1.03
CA GLY A 35 27.93 0.40 -1.39
C GLY A 35 26.86 -0.30 -0.56
N GLU A 36 25.91 0.48 -0.06
CA GLU A 36 24.66 -0.04 0.46
C GLU A 36 23.81 -0.58 -0.70
N LEU A 37 22.81 -1.41 -0.39
CA LEU A 37 21.77 -1.73 -1.37
C LEU A 37 21.05 -0.43 -1.78
N SER A 38 20.64 -0.35 -3.04
CA SER A 38 19.76 0.73 -3.48
C SER A 38 18.41 0.66 -2.77
N ASP A 39 17.69 1.78 -2.71
CA ASP A 39 16.37 1.84 -2.07
C ASP A 39 15.38 0.85 -2.71
N ASP A 40 15.46 0.66 -4.02
CA ASP A 40 14.62 -0.31 -4.74
C ASP A 40 14.97 -1.76 -4.40
N GLU A 41 16.26 -2.11 -4.30
CA GLU A 41 16.70 -3.44 -3.91
C GLU A 41 16.31 -3.76 -2.46
N LEU A 42 16.41 -2.77 -1.57
CA LEU A 42 15.94 -2.87 -0.19
C LEU A 42 14.43 -3.12 -0.15
N ARG A 43 13.65 -2.33 -0.88
CA ARG A 43 12.19 -2.44 -0.99
C ARG A 43 11.78 -3.83 -1.47
N LEU A 44 12.39 -4.31 -2.56
CA LEU A 44 12.12 -5.65 -3.09
C LEU A 44 12.49 -6.76 -2.11
N SER A 45 13.61 -6.61 -1.40
CA SER A 45 14.08 -7.57 -0.41
C SER A 45 13.16 -7.60 0.82
N GLU A 46 12.80 -6.44 1.37
CA GLU A 46 11.85 -6.36 2.49
C GLU A 46 10.52 -7.02 2.10
N ARG A 47 9.98 -6.73 0.91
CA ARG A 47 8.77 -7.39 0.41
C ARG A 47 8.94 -8.90 0.31
N LYS A 48 10.07 -9.39 -0.20
CA LYS A 48 10.34 -10.82 -0.40
C LYS A 48 10.43 -11.59 0.92
N TYR A 49 11.13 -11.02 1.90
CA TYR A 49 11.47 -11.72 3.15
C TYR A 49 10.50 -11.46 4.30
N LEU A 50 9.89 -10.27 4.37
CA LEU A 50 8.93 -9.90 5.42
C LEU A 50 7.48 -9.92 4.92
N GLY A 51 7.26 -9.88 3.60
CA GLY A 51 5.93 -9.73 2.99
C GLY A 51 5.45 -8.28 2.91
N PHE A 52 6.16 -7.33 3.53
CA PHE A 52 5.84 -5.91 3.57
C PHE A 52 7.12 -5.07 3.65
N ASN A 53 6.99 -3.75 3.45
CA ASN A 53 8.12 -2.83 3.42
C ASN A 53 8.04 -1.92 4.63
N ILE A 54 9.10 -1.86 5.45
CA ILE A 54 9.08 -1.13 6.72
C ILE A 54 9.17 0.38 6.47
N GLN A 55 9.98 0.80 5.49
CA GLN A 55 10.09 2.22 5.12
C GLN A 55 8.94 2.68 4.22
N TYR A 56 8.46 1.82 3.32
CA TYR A 56 7.36 2.08 2.38
C TYR A 56 6.01 1.60 2.90
N ASP A 57 5.82 1.54 4.22
CA ASP A 57 4.49 1.36 4.76
C ASP A 57 3.66 2.59 4.40
N LEU A 58 2.80 2.44 3.38
CA LEU A 58 1.87 3.47 2.92
C LEU A 58 1.03 4.00 4.09
N PHE A 59 0.83 3.22 5.14
CA PHE A 59 0.07 3.57 6.33
C PHE A 59 0.95 4.02 7.52
N LYS A 60 2.25 4.25 7.32
CA LYS A 60 3.10 4.85 8.36
C LYS A 60 2.54 6.20 8.80
N ASN A 61 2.42 6.40 10.12
CA ASN A 61 1.82 7.59 10.74
C ASN A 61 0.34 7.82 10.38
N MET A 62 -0.41 6.76 10.04
CA MET A 62 -1.81 6.87 9.63
C MET A 62 -2.69 7.60 10.64
N GLU A 63 -2.51 7.38 11.94
CA GLU A 63 -3.32 8.05 12.97
C GLU A 63 -3.12 9.57 12.98
N TYR A 64 -1.88 10.03 12.74
CA TYR A 64 -1.60 11.45 12.58
C TYR A 64 -2.28 12.01 11.34
N MET A 65 -2.19 11.31 10.21
CA MET A 65 -2.83 11.73 8.96
C MET A 65 -4.35 11.77 9.08
N GLN A 66 -4.96 10.76 9.73
CA GLN A 66 -6.39 10.73 10.03
C GLN A 66 -6.83 11.95 10.82
N LYS A 67 -6.08 12.33 11.88
CA LYS A 67 -6.35 13.56 12.63
C LYS A 67 -6.19 14.82 11.78
N LYS A 68 -5.07 14.95 11.04
CA LYS A 68 -4.77 16.10 10.18
C LYS A 68 -5.87 16.36 9.16
N TYR A 69 -6.39 15.31 8.53
CA TYR A 69 -7.39 15.41 7.46
C TYR A 69 -8.84 15.28 7.93
N ASN A 70 -9.06 15.10 9.24
CA ASN A 70 -10.35 14.71 9.80
C ASN A 70 -10.95 13.50 9.06
N ALA A 71 -10.10 12.50 8.79
CA ALA A 71 -10.46 11.27 8.11
C ALA A 71 -10.71 10.16 9.14
N ILE A 72 -11.76 9.37 8.91
CA ILE A 72 -12.24 8.35 9.85
C ILE A 72 -12.01 6.97 9.22
N PRO A 73 -11.43 5.99 9.95
CA PRO A 73 -11.27 4.63 9.44
C PRO A 73 -12.63 3.95 9.23
N PHE A 74 -12.68 2.94 8.37
CA PHE A 74 -13.88 2.17 8.07
C PHE A 74 -14.54 1.59 9.33
N SER A 75 -13.73 1.10 10.28
CA SER A 75 -14.21 0.47 11.51
C SER A 75 -15.01 1.39 12.45
N LYS A 76 -14.87 2.71 12.30
CA LYS A 76 -15.54 3.71 13.16
C LYS A 76 -16.69 4.42 12.46
N ARG A 77 -17.08 3.95 11.28
CA ARG A 77 -17.91 4.72 10.37
C ARG A 77 -19.39 4.33 10.41
N ALA A 78 -20.25 5.34 10.44
CA ALA A 78 -21.68 5.17 10.23
C ALA A 78 -22.00 4.79 8.79
N ILE A 79 -22.91 3.83 8.61
CA ILE A 79 -23.39 3.37 7.30
C ILE A 79 -24.16 4.50 6.61
N ASN A 80 -24.03 4.61 5.29
CA ASN A 80 -24.69 5.56 4.39
C ASN A 80 -24.41 7.05 4.68
N TYR A 81 -23.49 7.38 5.58
CA TYR A 81 -23.02 8.75 5.77
C TYR A 81 -21.81 9.02 4.86
N ASN A 82 -21.56 10.27 4.44
CA ASN A 82 -20.38 10.66 3.65
C ASN A 82 -19.28 11.25 4.53
N SER A 83 -18.02 10.91 4.27
CA SER A 83 -16.88 11.22 5.16
C SER A 83 -15.58 11.04 4.40
N LYS A 84 -14.55 11.72 4.91
CA LYS A 84 -13.19 11.58 4.44
C LYS A 84 -12.59 10.30 4.98
N ILE A 85 -11.93 9.53 4.12
CA ILE A 85 -11.22 8.31 4.48
C ILE A 85 -9.89 8.32 3.75
N ILE A 86 -8.84 7.87 4.42
CA ILE A 86 -7.56 7.64 3.77
C ILE A 86 -7.53 6.17 3.37
N VAL A 87 -7.42 5.90 2.07
CA VAL A 87 -7.51 4.54 1.52
C VAL A 87 -6.43 4.29 0.47
N MET A 88 -5.93 3.06 0.45
CA MET A 88 -5.21 2.51 -0.69
C MET A 88 -6.21 1.78 -1.58
N LEU A 89 -6.15 2.03 -2.89
CA LEU A 89 -6.98 1.37 -3.87
C LEU A 89 -6.19 0.23 -4.54
N SER A 90 -6.79 -0.94 -4.68
CA SER A 90 -6.14 -2.08 -5.35
C SER A 90 -7.15 -2.91 -6.14
N ASN A 91 -6.65 -3.80 -7.01
CA ASN A 91 -7.47 -4.68 -7.85
C ASN A 91 -8.53 -3.92 -8.68
N LEU A 92 -8.18 -2.73 -9.17
CA LEU A 92 -9.10 -1.87 -9.92
C LEU A 92 -9.43 -2.52 -11.28
N LYS A 93 -10.70 -2.83 -11.48
CA LYS A 93 -11.25 -3.37 -12.72
C LYS A 93 -12.31 -2.44 -13.26
N GLU A 94 -12.04 -1.86 -14.43
CA GLU A 94 -13.05 -1.11 -15.18
C GLU A 94 -14.05 -2.09 -15.81
N ILE A 95 -15.34 -1.82 -15.61
CA ILE A 95 -16.45 -2.60 -16.16
C ILE A 95 -17.50 -1.64 -16.74
N LYS A 96 -18.38 -2.18 -17.59
CA LYS A 96 -19.56 -1.45 -18.08
C LYS A 96 -20.79 -1.83 -17.26
N THR A 97 -21.60 -0.83 -16.92
CA THR A 97 -22.95 -1.06 -16.40
C THR A 97 -23.83 -1.70 -17.48
N LYS A 98 -25.03 -2.18 -17.09
CA LYS A 98 -26.03 -2.67 -18.05
C LYS A 98 -26.44 -1.61 -19.09
N LYS A 99 -26.28 -0.32 -18.79
CA LYS A 99 -26.58 0.79 -19.69
C LYS A 99 -25.38 1.20 -20.56
N GLY A 100 -24.21 0.57 -20.39
CA GLY A 100 -23.00 0.82 -21.17
C GLY A 100 -22.01 1.78 -20.53
N ASP A 101 -22.39 2.50 -19.47
CA ASP A 101 -21.52 3.46 -18.78
C ASP A 101 -20.38 2.77 -18.03
N LEU A 102 -19.18 3.37 -18.04
CA LEU A 102 -18.01 2.84 -17.34
C LEU A 102 -18.08 3.07 -15.84
N MET A 103 -17.72 2.06 -15.06
CA MET A 103 -17.56 2.12 -13.61
C MET A 103 -16.38 1.26 -13.18
N VAL A 104 -15.95 1.38 -11.92
CA VAL A 104 -14.84 0.58 -11.39
C VAL A 104 -15.27 -0.23 -10.19
N LEU A 105 -14.84 -1.49 -10.16
CA LEU A 105 -14.85 -2.35 -8.99
C LEU A 105 -13.42 -2.57 -8.52
N GLY A 106 -13.23 -2.82 -7.22
CA GLY A 106 -11.91 -3.19 -6.70
C GLY A 106 -11.91 -3.43 -5.20
N SER A 107 -10.82 -3.06 -4.56
CA SER A 107 -10.67 -3.10 -3.10
C SER A 107 -10.16 -1.77 -2.58
N ALA A 108 -10.65 -1.37 -1.41
CA ALA A 108 -10.16 -0.21 -0.67
C ALA A 108 -9.71 -0.67 0.72
N PHE A 109 -8.49 -0.30 1.09
CA PHE A 109 -7.87 -0.65 2.36
C PHE A 109 -7.50 0.61 3.13
N ASP A 110 -7.94 0.75 4.38
CA ASP A 110 -7.65 1.91 5.23
C ASP A 110 -6.49 1.68 6.23
N GLY A 111 -5.69 0.64 6.01
CA GLY A 111 -4.62 0.23 6.91
C GLY A 111 -5.05 -0.78 7.98
N LYS A 112 -6.37 -0.95 8.22
CA LYS A 112 -6.91 -1.90 9.21
C LYS A 112 -7.99 -2.80 8.63
N THR A 113 -8.78 -2.28 7.70
CA THR A 113 -9.97 -2.93 7.15
C THR A 113 -9.94 -2.82 5.63
N SER A 114 -10.19 -3.95 4.97
CA SER A 114 -10.34 -4.02 3.53
C SER A 114 -11.82 -4.22 3.19
N LEU A 115 -12.35 -3.39 2.28
CA LEU A 115 -13.71 -3.48 1.77
C LEU A 115 -13.71 -3.58 0.25
N LYS A 116 -14.78 -4.17 -0.31
CA LYS A 116 -15.06 -4.05 -1.74
C LYS A 116 -15.25 -2.59 -2.10
N LEU A 117 -14.64 -2.15 -3.18
CA LEU A 117 -14.73 -0.80 -3.71
C LEU A 117 -15.71 -0.78 -4.88
N VAL A 118 -16.57 0.23 -4.90
CA VAL A 118 -17.40 0.57 -6.05
C VAL A 118 -17.25 2.06 -6.35
N ILE A 119 -16.93 2.39 -7.61
CA ILE A 119 -16.92 3.75 -8.13
C ILE A 119 -17.94 3.83 -9.27
N PHE A 120 -19.10 4.43 -9.00
CA PHE A 120 -20.17 4.57 -9.99
C PHE A 120 -19.79 5.51 -11.14
N PRO A 121 -20.45 5.42 -12.31
CA PRO A 121 -20.05 6.17 -13.51
C PRO A 121 -19.91 7.68 -13.32
N ASN A 122 -20.85 8.30 -12.60
CA ASN A 122 -20.82 9.75 -12.34
C ASN A 122 -19.59 10.17 -11.52
N SER A 123 -19.16 9.34 -10.58
CA SER A 123 -17.96 9.58 -9.78
C SER A 123 -16.72 9.23 -10.60
N TYR A 124 -16.73 8.09 -11.29
CA TYR A 124 -15.59 7.58 -12.04
C TYR A 124 -15.17 8.52 -13.18
N SER A 125 -16.13 9.05 -13.94
CA SER A 125 -15.85 10.02 -15.01
C SER A 125 -15.07 11.25 -14.53
N LYS A 126 -15.25 11.68 -13.27
CA LYS A 126 -14.56 12.82 -12.66
C LYS A 126 -13.16 12.49 -12.16
N ILE A 127 -12.94 11.26 -11.67
CA ILE A 127 -11.71 10.88 -10.97
C ILE A 127 -10.85 9.86 -11.72
N LYS A 128 -11.26 9.38 -12.90
CA LYS A 128 -10.57 8.31 -13.64
C LYS A 128 -9.07 8.56 -13.85
N ASN A 129 -8.67 9.81 -14.08
CA ASN A 129 -7.29 10.19 -14.32
C ASN A 129 -6.49 10.43 -13.03
N LYS A 130 -7.14 10.41 -11.86
CA LYS A 130 -6.54 10.64 -10.55
C LYS A 130 -6.22 9.35 -9.80
N ILE A 131 -6.85 8.23 -10.18
CA ILE A 131 -6.74 6.97 -9.45
C ILE A 131 -5.76 6.01 -10.14
N LYS A 132 -4.91 5.39 -9.32
CA LYS A 132 -4.00 4.31 -9.67
C LYS A 132 -4.03 3.28 -8.54
N ALA A 133 -3.66 2.05 -8.87
CA ALA A 133 -3.53 1.00 -7.88
C ALA A 133 -2.30 1.25 -6.99
N ASP A 134 -2.37 0.76 -5.75
CA ASP A 134 -1.29 0.75 -4.77
C ASP A 134 -0.76 2.15 -4.36
N GLU A 135 -1.59 3.18 -4.53
CA GLU A 135 -1.36 4.55 -4.07
C GLU A 135 -2.34 4.91 -2.94
N LEU A 136 -1.94 5.85 -2.09
CA LEU A 136 -2.74 6.27 -0.93
C LEU A 136 -3.46 7.58 -1.23
N TYR A 137 -4.76 7.62 -1.02
CA TYR A 137 -5.60 8.77 -1.32
C TYR A 137 -6.38 9.25 -0.12
N LEU A 138 -6.62 10.56 -0.05
CA LEU A 138 -7.71 11.13 0.73
C LEU A 138 -8.97 11.10 -0.13
N SER A 139 -9.89 10.19 0.17
CA SER A 139 -11.13 10.01 -0.57
C SER A 139 -12.34 10.49 0.22
N VAL A 140 -13.42 10.77 -0.50
CA VAL A 140 -14.77 10.98 0.05
C VAL A 140 -15.67 9.90 -0.50
N GLY A 141 -16.48 9.30 0.36
CA GLY A 141 -17.47 8.30 -0.04
C GLY A 141 -18.25 7.80 1.15
N LYS A 142 -18.98 6.68 1.03
CA LYS A 142 -19.80 6.07 2.09
C LYS A 142 -19.61 4.56 2.18
N LEU A 143 -19.80 4.00 3.38
CA LEU A 143 -20.05 2.57 3.51
C LEU A 143 -21.52 2.34 3.16
N SER A 144 -21.79 1.44 2.23
CA SER A 144 -23.16 1.06 1.88
C SER A 144 -23.27 -0.45 1.81
N LYS A 145 -24.49 -0.97 1.95
CA LYS A 145 -24.74 -2.39 1.78
C LYS A 145 -24.95 -2.66 0.30
N SER A 146 -24.17 -3.57 -0.26
CA SER A 146 -24.27 -3.96 -1.65
C SER A 146 -25.61 -4.64 -1.91
N ASN A 147 -26.34 -4.18 -2.93
CA ASN A 147 -27.59 -4.83 -3.36
C ASN A 147 -27.33 -6.19 -4.04
N VAL A 148 -26.10 -6.46 -4.48
CA VAL A 148 -25.73 -7.69 -5.19
C VAL A 148 -25.23 -8.75 -4.23
N THR A 149 -24.27 -8.40 -3.36
CA THR A 149 -23.63 -9.37 -2.47
C THR A 149 -24.18 -9.35 -1.04
N ASN A 150 -25.02 -8.38 -0.69
CA ASN A 150 -25.54 -8.17 0.67
C ASN A 150 -24.44 -7.92 1.73
N GLU A 151 -23.22 -7.59 1.30
CA GLU A 151 -22.07 -7.23 2.14
C GLU A 151 -21.85 -5.72 2.14
N TYR A 152 -21.11 -5.20 3.11
CA TYR A 152 -20.72 -3.79 3.11
C TYR A 152 -19.61 -3.53 2.08
N GLU A 153 -19.81 -2.49 1.29
CA GLU A 153 -18.88 -1.99 0.29
C GLU A 153 -18.59 -0.51 0.56
N TYR A 154 -17.42 -0.05 0.13
CA TYR A 154 -17.07 1.34 0.09
C TYR A 154 -17.44 1.92 -1.28
N GLN A 155 -18.41 2.84 -1.29
CA GLN A 155 -18.79 3.61 -2.46
C GLN A 155 -17.99 4.90 -2.45
N LEU A 156 -17.05 5.02 -3.39
CA LEU A 156 -16.16 6.17 -3.50
C LEU A 156 -16.76 7.21 -4.44
N ASP A 157 -16.95 8.42 -3.91
CA ASP A 157 -17.59 9.54 -4.61
C ASP A 157 -16.56 10.49 -5.22
N ASP A 158 -15.46 10.79 -4.51
CA ASP A 158 -14.41 11.69 -5.00
C ASP A 158 -13.03 11.41 -4.37
N ILE A 159 -11.99 11.95 -4.99
CA ILE A 159 -10.61 11.99 -4.50
C ILE A 159 -10.22 13.46 -4.28
N ILE A 160 -9.98 13.82 -3.02
CA ILE A 160 -9.52 15.15 -2.64
C ILE A 160 -8.07 15.32 -3.07
N GLU A 161 -7.19 14.42 -2.66
CA GLU A 161 -5.78 14.44 -3.03
C GLU A 161 -5.13 13.05 -2.93
N LYS A 162 -4.02 12.89 -3.66
CA LYS A 162 -3.08 11.79 -3.47
C LYS A 162 -2.15 12.13 -2.32
N ILE A 163 -2.06 11.25 -1.33
CA ILE A 163 -1.22 11.41 -0.14
C ILE A 163 0.17 10.80 -0.36
N ARG A 164 0.25 9.62 -0.98
CA ARG A 164 1.49 8.90 -1.29
C ARG A 164 1.36 8.16 -2.62
#